data_AF-A0A8K0RX29-F1
#
_entry.id   AF-A0A8K0RX29-F1
#
_cell.length_a   1.000
_cell.length_b   1.000
_cell.length_c   1.000
_cell.angle_alpha   90.00
_cell.angle_beta   90.00
_cell.angle_gamma   90.00
#
_symmetry.space_group_name_H-M   'P 1'
#
loop_
_entity.id
_entity.type
_entity.pdbx_description
1 polymer ?
#
loop_
_entity_poly.entity_id
_entity_poly.type
_entity_poly.pdbx_seq_one_letter_code
_entity_poly.pdbx_strand_id
1 'polypeptide(L)'
;MKASLPTLNVEIGSSWYLCNLTRKEYICMEGVVARKGEATVCLKETHWLTLDMLLLWLITWRGLENTQDVWSWDGLETFAGFSDEKLEDTLMDPTYGPLNDKFWPMWVGAWAGHRLEVVAEKKLDVDWVNRTSDIDSLANKMMRLFWGLSIAEGTQLNRKYWAKIFKESGGVIWLHITDHSSGTEKVNVVKYDYTEDDGWNLLSQWNGYV
;
A
#
# COMPACT_ATOMS: atom_id res chain seq x y z
N MET A 1 24.32 9.85 5.61
CA MET A 1 24.64 9.14 4.36
C MET A 1 23.55 9.50 3.36
N LYS A 2 23.83 10.34 2.36
CA LYS A 2 22.83 10.63 1.31
C LYS A 2 22.80 9.40 0.40
N ALA A 3 21.79 8.55 0.53
CA ALA A 3 21.54 7.50 -0.44
C ALA A 3 21.15 8.20 -1.75
N SER A 4 22.11 8.37 -2.65
CA SER A 4 21.83 8.89 -3.99
C SER A 4 21.38 7.71 -4.84
N LEU A 5 20.07 7.46 -4.87
CA LEU A 5 19.50 6.96 -6.12
C LEU A 5 19.97 7.91 -7.24
N PRO A 6 20.36 7.41 -8.43
CA PRO A 6 20.72 8.28 -9.54
C PRO A 6 19.65 9.36 -9.69
N THR A 7 20.05 10.62 -9.85
CA THR A 7 19.10 11.68 -10.19
C THR A 7 18.56 11.35 -11.59
N LEU A 8 17.44 10.63 -11.63
CA LEU A 8 16.77 10.31 -12.87
C LEU A 8 16.28 11.63 -13.46
N ASN A 9 16.65 11.92 -14.71
CA ASN A 9 16.05 13.02 -15.45
C ASN A 9 14.65 12.57 -15.88
N VAL A 10 13.71 12.64 -14.95
CA VAL A 10 12.33 12.20 -15.15
C VAL A 10 11.56 13.30 -15.87
N GLU A 11 11.14 13.00 -17.09
CA GLU A 11 10.17 13.82 -17.81
C GLU A 11 8.75 13.47 -17.35
N ILE A 12 7.92 14.47 -17.08
CA ILE A 12 6.56 14.25 -16.57
C ILE A 12 5.70 13.65 -17.68
N GLY A 13 4.96 12.59 -17.36
CA GLY A 13 4.15 11.82 -18.31
C GLY A 13 4.96 10.84 -19.18
N SER A 14 6.28 10.78 -19.01
CA SER A 14 7.10 9.78 -19.72
C SER A 14 6.87 8.38 -19.16
N SER A 15 7.04 7.37 -20.02
CA SER A 15 6.86 5.96 -19.65
C SER A 15 8.15 5.35 -19.12
N TRP A 16 8.06 4.71 -17.96
CA TRP A 16 9.18 4.07 -17.27
C TRP A 16 8.88 2.60 -17.00
N TYR A 17 9.95 1.83 -16.81
CA TYR A 17 9.87 0.42 -16.47
C TYR A 17 10.80 0.12 -15.31
N LEU A 18 10.25 -0.48 -14.26
CA LEU A 18 11.04 -1.15 -13.24
C LEU A 18 11.20 -2.61 -13.67
N CYS A 19 12.42 -2.97 -14.06
CA CYS A 19 12.77 -4.25 -14.64
C CYS A 19 13.50 -5.13 -13.64
N ASN A 20 13.04 -6.37 -13.50
CA ASN A 20 13.75 -7.44 -12.82
C ASN A 20 14.50 -8.28 -13.88
N LEU A 21 15.80 -8.02 -14.01
CA LEU A 21 16.67 -8.70 -14.98
C LEU A 21 16.88 -10.18 -14.64
N THR A 22 16.75 -10.56 -13.36
CA THR A 22 16.93 -11.94 -12.90
C THR A 22 15.80 -12.84 -13.39
N ARG A 23 14.56 -12.34 -13.39
CA ARG A 23 13.37 -13.11 -13.79
C ARG A 23 12.75 -12.71 -15.13
N LYS A 24 13.29 -11.68 -15.79
CA LYS A 24 12.70 -11.06 -16.99
C LYS A 24 11.25 -10.60 -16.75
N GLU A 25 11.04 -9.94 -15.61
CA GLU A 25 9.75 -9.35 -15.25
C GLU A 25 9.86 -7.82 -15.28
N TYR A 26 8.75 -7.12 -15.52
CA TYR A 26 8.73 -5.66 -15.45
C TYR A 26 7.41 -5.11 -14.92
N ILE A 27 7.47 -3.92 -14.36
CA ILE A 27 6.31 -3.13 -13.92
C ILE A 27 6.35 -1.80 -14.68
N CYS A 28 5.22 -1.45 -15.32
CA CYS A 28 5.03 -0.17 -15.99
C CYS A 28 4.84 0.93 -14.96
N MET A 29 5.55 2.03 -15.17
CA MET A 29 5.54 3.20 -14.30
C MET A 29 5.48 4.47 -15.15
N GLU A 30 5.21 5.60 -14.52
CA GLU A 30 5.15 6.90 -15.18
C GLU A 30 5.91 7.97 -14.39
N GLY A 31 6.48 8.92 -15.13
CA GLY A 31 7.12 10.09 -14.54
C GLY A 31 6.09 11.07 -14.00
N VAL A 32 6.16 11.40 -12.72
CA VAL A 32 5.25 12.34 -12.05
C VAL A 32 6.03 13.37 -11.22
N VAL A 33 5.34 14.44 -10.84
CA VAL A 33 5.84 15.39 -9.85
C VAL A 33 5.33 14.94 -8.48
N ALA A 34 6.25 14.54 -7.61
CA ALA A 34 5.94 14.28 -6.21
C ALA A 34 5.38 15.55 -5.56
N ARG A 35 4.65 15.38 -4.47
CA ARG A 35 3.95 16.48 -3.78
C ARG A 35 4.86 17.61 -3.28
N LYS A 36 6.17 17.37 -3.16
CA LYS A 36 7.20 18.35 -2.79
C LYS A 36 7.82 19.07 -3.99
N GLY A 37 7.33 18.84 -5.20
CA GLY A 37 7.84 19.42 -6.45
C GLY A 37 9.01 18.65 -7.07
N GLU A 38 9.44 17.54 -6.47
CA GLU A 38 10.53 16.70 -6.98
C GLU A 38 9.98 15.72 -8.02
N ALA A 39 10.63 15.62 -9.19
CA ALA A 39 10.25 14.64 -10.19
C ALA A 39 10.60 13.23 -9.69
N THR A 40 9.67 12.29 -9.84
CA THR A 40 9.81 10.89 -9.42
C THR A 40 9.07 9.98 -10.39
N VAL A 41 9.24 8.67 -10.22
CA VAL A 41 8.53 7.66 -10.99
C VAL A 41 7.55 6.95 -10.05
N CYS A 42 6.30 6.76 -10.47
CA CYS A 42 5.28 6.04 -9.71
C CYS A 42 4.62 4.96 -10.55
N LEU A 43 3.93 4.03 -9.90
CA LEU A 43 3.05 3.09 -10.59
C LEU A 43 2.06 3.89 -11.45
N LYS A 44 1.87 3.46 -12.68
CA LYS A 44 0.97 4.12 -13.63
C LYS A 44 -0.44 4.22 -13.04
N GLU A 45 -1.08 5.39 -13.20
CA GLU A 45 -2.43 5.69 -12.67
C GLU A 45 -2.54 5.67 -11.13
N THR A 46 -1.44 5.39 -10.43
CA THR A 46 -1.36 5.30 -8.96
C THR A 46 -0.23 6.20 -8.45
N HIS A 47 -0.47 7.52 -8.49
CA HIS A 47 0.54 8.55 -8.25
C HIS A 47 1.18 8.55 -6.85
N TRP A 48 0.57 7.86 -5.88
CA TRP A 48 1.11 7.75 -4.52
C TRP A 48 2.13 6.62 -4.38
N LEU A 49 2.05 5.57 -5.21
CA LEU A 49 2.95 4.43 -5.13
C LEU A 49 4.23 4.72 -5.90
N THR A 50 5.14 5.44 -5.27
CA THR A 50 6.43 5.84 -5.84
C THR A 50 7.39 4.65 -5.94
N LEU A 51 8.41 4.79 -6.79
CA LEU A 51 9.45 3.78 -7.03
C LEU A 51 10.10 3.27 -5.75
N ASP A 52 10.44 4.14 -4.80
CA ASP A 52 11.05 3.78 -3.53
C ASP A 52 10.09 2.98 -2.63
N MET A 53 8.81 3.36 -2.57
CA MET A 53 7.78 2.60 -1.85
C MET A 53 7.56 1.21 -2.46
N LEU A 54 7.47 1.15 -3.79
CA LEU A 54 7.31 -0.10 -4.53
C LEU A 54 8.52 -1.01 -4.36
N LEU A 55 9.74 -0.48 -4.47
CA LEU A 55 10.98 -1.23 -4.25
C LEU A 55 11.05 -1.77 -2.82
N LEU A 56 10.73 -0.94 -1.82
CA LEU A 56 10.69 -1.36 -0.43
C LEU A 56 9.73 -2.53 -0.26
N TRP A 57 8.52 -2.44 -0.83
CA TRP A 57 7.54 -3.51 -0.81
C TRP A 57 8.06 -4.82 -1.43
N LEU A 58 8.60 -4.74 -2.64
CA LEU A 58 9.06 -5.89 -3.42
C LEU A 58 10.24 -6.64 -2.77
N ILE A 59 11.02 -6.00 -1.90
CA ILE A 59 12.18 -6.62 -1.23
C ILE A 59 11.93 -7.02 0.23
N THR A 60 10.87 -6.52 0.88
CA THR A 60 10.64 -6.74 2.33
C THR A 60 9.51 -7.71 2.67
N TRP A 61 8.69 -8.13 1.70
CA TRP A 61 7.50 -8.92 2.02
C TRP A 61 7.77 -10.43 2.16
N ARG A 62 7.49 -11.01 3.33
CA ARG A 62 7.52 -12.47 3.57
C ARG A 62 6.10 -13.04 3.58
N GLY A 63 5.99 -14.32 3.25
CA GLY A 63 4.80 -15.11 3.57
C GLY A 63 4.54 -15.34 5.06
N LEU A 64 3.38 -15.94 5.35
CA LEU A 64 2.90 -16.28 6.71
C LEU A 64 4.00 -16.84 7.63
N GLU A 65 3.86 -16.55 8.92
CA GLU A 65 4.88 -16.56 9.99
C GLU A 65 5.83 -17.79 10.07
N ASN A 66 5.49 -18.92 9.45
CA ASN A 66 6.22 -20.18 9.64
C ASN A 66 6.91 -20.76 8.38
N THR A 67 6.87 -20.07 7.24
CA THR A 67 7.58 -20.54 6.02
C THR A 67 8.67 -19.54 5.66
N GLN A 68 9.93 -19.97 5.53
CA GLN A 68 11.01 -19.13 4.96
C GLN A 68 10.80 -18.85 3.47
N ASP A 69 9.70 -19.35 2.90
CA ASP A 69 9.36 -19.25 1.50
C ASP A 69 8.94 -17.82 1.13
N VAL A 70 9.57 -17.33 0.07
CA VAL A 70 9.19 -16.11 -0.65
C VAL A 70 7.82 -16.35 -1.27
N TRP A 71 6.88 -15.42 -1.07
CA TRP A 71 5.56 -15.54 -1.71
C TRP A 71 5.68 -15.46 -3.23
N SER A 72 4.98 -16.38 -3.91
CA SER A 72 4.67 -16.23 -5.33
C SER A 72 3.75 -15.01 -5.53
N TRP A 73 3.61 -14.57 -6.77
CA TRP A 73 2.62 -13.54 -7.14
C TRP A 73 1.21 -13.94 -6.70
N ASP A 74 0.79 -15.17 -6.96
CA ASP A 74 -0.48 -15.72 -6.49
C ASP A 74 -0.60 -15.71 -4.96
N GLY A 75 0.50 -15.98 -4.25
CA GLY A 75 0.56 -15.88 -2.79
C GLY A 75 0.32 -14.44 -2.31
N LEU A 76 0.94 -13.45 -2.96
CA LEU A 76 0.72 -12.04 -2.68
C LEU A 76 -0.74 -11.62 -2.92
N GLU A 77 -1.42 -12.17 -3.93
CA GLU A 77 -2.84 -11.89 -4.13
C GLU A 77 -3.70 -12.36 -2.95
N THR A 78 -3.34 -13.44 -2.28
CA THR A 78 -4.04 -13.91 -1.07
C THR A 78 -3.79 -13.05 0.17
N PHE A 79 -2.87 -12.08 0.08
CA PHE A 79 -2.63 -11.14 1.16
C PHE A 79 -3.92 -10.46 1.57
N ALA A 80 -4.33 -10.62 2.84
CA ALA A 80 -5.53 -9.97 3.35
C ALA A 80 -5.34 -8.45 3.55
N GLY A 81 -4.11 -7.95 3.54
CA GLY A 81 -3.87 -6.53 3.79
C GLY A 81 -4.06 -6.14 5.25
N PHE A 82 -4.43 -4.88 5.42
CA PHE A 82 -4.89 -4.31 6.67
C PHE A 82 -6.42 -4.20 6.62
N SER A 83 -7.10 -5.08 7.37
CA SER A 83 -8.56 -5.22 7.36
C SER A 83 -9.25 -4.04 8.02
N ASP A 84 -10.55 -3.90 7.77
CA ASP A 84 -11.38 -2.87 8.42
C ASP A 84 -11.36 -3.04 9.96
N GLU A 85 -11.47 -4.27 10.47
CA GLU A 85 -11.34 -4.59 11.90
C GLU A 85 -9.99 -4.14 12.48
N LYS A 86 -8.87 -4.42 11.81
CA LYS A 86 -7.55 -3.99 12.30
C LYS A 86 -7.37 -2.49 12.27
N LEU A 87 -7.98 -1.83 11.29
CA LEU A 87 -7.99 -0.39 11.22
C LEU A 87 -8.82 0.20 12.35
N GLU A 88 -10.00 -0.37 12.63
CA GLU A 88 -10.85 -0.02 13.77
C GLU A 88 -10.07 -0.14 15.09
N ASP A 89 -9.43 -1.28 15.32
CA ASP A 89 -8.60 -1.52 16.51
C ASP A 89 -7.49 -0.48 16.64
N THR A 90 -6.80 -0.17 15.54
CA THR A 90 -5.70 0.80 15.53
C THR A 90 -6.16 2.24 15.76
N LEU A 91 -7.39 2.57 15.36
CA LEU A 91 -7.98 3.88 15.62
C LEU A 91 -8.39 4.02 17.09
N MET A 92 -8.92 2.96 17.67
CA MET A 92 -9.31 2.92 19.08
C MET A 92 -8.08 2.91 19.99
N ASP A 93 -7.08 2.10 19.64
CA ASP A 93 -5.82 1.99 20.34
C ASP A 93 -4.68 1.74 19.35
N PRO A 94 -3.85 2.77 19.06
CA PRO A 94 -2.72 2.69 18.15
C PRO A 94 -1.70 1.59 18.45
N THR A 95 -1.69 1.04 19.68
CA THR A 95 -0.81 -0.07 20.05
C THR A 95 -1.17 -1.39 19.36
N TYR A 96 -2.40 -1.53 18.84
CA TYR A 96 -2.84 -2.63 17.98
C TYR A 96 -2.64 -2.36 16.47
N GLY A 97 -1.83 -1.35 16.15
CA GLY A 97 -1.36 -1.02 14.81
C GLY A 97 -0.93 -2.23 13.98
N PRO A 98 -0.81 -2.08 12.64
CA PRO A 98 -0.20 -3.12 11.83
C PRO A 98 1.17 -3.42 12.40
N LEU A 99 1.30 -4.60 12.99
CA LEU A 99 2.55 -5.03 13.59
C LEU A 99 3.65 -4.93 12.52
N ASN A 100 4.71 -4.22 12.89
CA ASN A 100 5.93 -4.04 12.09
C ASN A 100 6.61 -5.39 11.76
N ASP A 101 6.19 -6.46 12.43
CA ASP A 101 6.49 -7.86 12.12
C ASP A 101 5.99 -8.33 10.74
N LYS A 102 5.37 -7.47 9.92
CA LYS A 102 5.00 -7.77 8.52
C LYS A 102 5.96 -7.21 7.49
N PHE A 103 6.68 -6.13 7.82
CA PHE A 103 7.84 -5.68 7.04
C PHE A 103 9.06 -6.45 7.56
N TRP A 104 9.23 -7.67 7.05
CA TRP A 104 10.38 -8.52 7.39
C TRP A 104 11.66 -8.02 6.71
N PRO A 105 12.84 -8.56 7.09
CA PRO A 105 14.12 -8.04 6.61
C PRO A 105 14.19 -7.98 5.08
N MET A 106 14.93 -7.01 4.53
CA MET A 106 15.00 -6.69 3.08
C MET A 106 15.51 -7.81 2.14
N TRP A 107 15.66 -9.05 2.63
CA TRP A 107 16.21 -10.18 1.90
C TRP A 107 15.20 -11.31 1.59
N VAL A 108 13.91 -11.15 1.93
CA VAL A 108 12.87 -12.20 1.73
C VAL A 108 11.76 -11.84 0.74
N GLY A 109 11.72 -10.60 0.24
CA GLY A 109 10.74 -10.18 -0.76
C GLY A 109 10.84 -10.91 -2.10
N ALA A 110 9.76 -10.88 -2.88
CA ALA A 110 9.67 -11.50 -4.21
C ALA A 110 10.85 -11.14 -5.12
N TRP A 111 11.38 -9.91 -4.99
CA TRP A 111 12.51 -9.41 -5.76
C TRP A 111 13.77 -9.12 -4.92
N ALA A 112 13.82 -9.62 -3.69
CA ALA A 112 14.99 -9.47 -2.85
C ALA A 112 16.21 -10.17 -3.45
N GLY A 113 17.36 -9.48 -3.47
CA GLY A 113 18.61 -9.99 -4.05
C GLY A 113 18.60 -10.10 -5.59
N HIS A 114 17.54 -9.68 -6.27
CA HIS A 114 17.50 -9.66 -7.73
C HIS A 114 18.25 -8.48 -8.32
N ARG A 115 18.67 -8.61 -9.58
CA ARG A 115 19.25 -7.52 -10.35
C ARG A 115 18.13 -6.68 -10.95
N LEU A 116 17.99 -5.46 -10.45
CA LEU A 116 16.95 -4.53 -10.89
C LEU A 116 17.53 -3.42 -11.77
N GLU A 117 16.74 -2.94 -12.72
CA GLU A 117 17.05 -1.82 -13.61
C GLU A 117 15.82 -0.92 -13.72
N VAL A 118 16.02 0.39 -13.73
CA VAL A 118 14.95 1.37 -13.99
C VAL A 118 15.29 2.09 -15.29
N VAL A 119 14.42 1.99 -16.29
CA VAL A 119 14.67 2.50 -17.64
C VAL A 119 13.49 3.29 -18.17
N ALA A 120 13.77 4.37 -18.90
CA ALA A 120 12.78 5.09 -19.70
C ALA A 120 12.65 4.44 -21.08
N GLU A 121 11.42 4.40 -21.62
CA GLU A 121 11.13 4.16 -23.04
C GLU A 121 11.86 2.97 -23.71
N LYS A 122 12.05 1.86 -22.98
CA LYS A 122 12.68 0.66 -23.51
C LYS A 122 11.67 -0.19 -24.27
N LYS A 123 12.03 -0.62 -25.49
CA LYS A 123 11.38 -1.78 -26.11
C LYS A 123 11.87 -3.02 -25.36
N LEU A 124 11.04 -3.53 -24.46
CA LEU A 124 11.26 -4.82 -23.83
C LEU A 124 11.03 -5.92 -24.88
N ASP A 125 11.84 -6.97 -24.82
CA ASP A 125 11.68 -8.13 -25.71
C ASP A 125 10.34 -8.83 -25.42
N VAL A 126 9.83 -9.60 -26.39
CA VAL A 126 8.51 -10.27 -26.31
C VAL A 126 8.43 -11.30 -25.17
N ASP A 127 9.57 -11.77 -24.65
CA ASP A 127 9.65 -12.77 -23.58
C ASP A 127 9.58 -12.21 -22.16
N TRP A 128 9.43 -10.89 -22.01
CA TRP A 128 9.31 -10.24 -20.70
C TRP A 128 7.90 -10.36 -20.14
N VAL A 129 7.79 -10.69 -18.85
CA VAL A 129 6.51 -10.81 -18.15
C VAL A 129 6.11 -9.47 -17.54
N ASN A 130 4.95 -8.96 -17.95
CA ASN A 130 4.37 -7.75 -17.37
C ASN A 130 3.69 -8.08 -16.03
N ARG A 131 4.15 -7.44 -14.95
CA ARG A 131 3.64 -7.58 -13.57
C ARG A 131 2.85 -6.36 -13.09
N THR A 132 2.54 -5.41 -13.97
CA THR A 132 1.85 -4.17 -13.60
C THR A 132 0.49 -4.44 -12.96
N SER A 133 -0.32 -5.32 -13.56
CA SER A 133 -1.64 -5.67 -13.03
C SER A 133 -1.57 -6.37 -11.67
N ASP A 134 -0.51 -7.16 -11.43
CA ASP A 134 -0.30 -7.82 -10.14
C ASP A 134 -0.11 -6.76 -9.05
N ILE A 135 0.65 -5.69 -9.35
CA ILE A 135 0.83 -4.56 -8.43
C ILE A 135 -0.44 -3.72 -8.29
N ASP A 136 -1.16 -3.45 -9.38
CA ASP A 136 -2.42 -2.70 -9.34
C ASP A 136 -3.43 -3.37 -8.40
N SER A 137 -3.53 -4.71 -8.44
CA SER A 137 -4.40 -5.49 -7.55
C SER A 137 -4.00 -5.37 -6.07
N LEU A 138 -2.71 -5.17 -5.78
CA LEU A 138 -2.15 -5.06 -4.44
C LEU A 138 -2.12 -3.63 -3.91
N ALA A 139 -2.17 -2.62 -4.78
CA ALA A 139 -2.03 -1.21 -4.42
C ALA A 139 -2.99 -0.79 -3.31
N ASN A 140 -4.27 -1.18 -3.40
CA ASN A 140 -5.26 -0.87 -2.37
C ASN A 140 -4.94 -1.49 -1.00
N LYS A 141 -4.36 -2.70 -0.98
CA LYS A 141 -3.95 -3.38 0.26
C LYS A 141 -2.71 -2.71 0.86
N MET A 142 -1.76 -2.32 0.01
CA MET A 142 -0.56 -1.58 0.41
C MET A 142 -0.91 -0.21 1.00
N MET A 143 -1.82 0.53 0.35
CA MET A 143 -2.31 1.82 0.83
C MET A 143 -2.93 1.69 2.24
N ARG A 144 -3.81 0.71 2.46
CA ARG A 144 -4.43 0.44 3.76
C ARG A 144 -3.38 0.16 4.85
N LEU A 145 -2.34 -0.59 4.51
CA LEU A 145 -1.23 -0.86 5.42
C LEU A 145 -0.44 0.41 5.77
N PHE A 146 -0.05 1.20 4.76
CA PHE A 146 0.70 2.44 4.99
C PHE A 146 -0.11 3.46 5.80
N TRP A 147 -1.41 3.56 5.54
CA TRP A 147 -2.32 4.33 6.39
C TRP A 147 -2.30 3.81 7.82
N GLY A 148 -2.52 2.51 8.04
CA GLY A 148 -2.55 1.91 9.37
C GLY A 148 -1.26 2.17 10.16
N LEU A 149 -0.10 2.00 9.51
CA LEU A 149 1.20 2.32 10.08
C LEU A 149 1.33 3.81 10.43
N SER A 150 0.77 4.70 9.60
CA SER A 150 0.79 6.13 9.88
C SER A 150 -0.02 6.48 11.13
N ILE A 151 -1.15 5.81 11.38
CA ILE A 151 -1.92 6.00 12.62
C ILE A 151 -1.11 5.48 13.81
N ALA A 152 -0.62 4.24 13.72
CA ALA A 152 0.05 3.57 14.82
C ALA A 152 1.35 4.29 15.25
N GLU A 153 2.23 4.58 14.29
CA GLU A 153 3.61 5.00 14.54
C GLU A 153 3.99 6.31 13.84
N GLY A 154 3.13 6.83 12.97
CA GLY A 154 3.42 8.02 12.15
C GLY A 154 3.30 9.34 12.91
N THR A 155 4.05 10.34 12.43
CA THR A 155 3.86 11.74 12.83
C THR A 155 2.49 12.26 12.36
N GLN A 156 2.02 13.37 12.96
CA GLN A 156 0.80 14.03 12.48
C GLN A 156 0.87 14.33 10.98
N LEU A 157 2.01 14.80 10.47
CA LEU A 157 2.20 15.07 9.04
C LEU A 157 2.03 13.81 8.17
N ASN A 158 2.56 12.67 8.62
CA ASN A 158 2.42 11.40 7.92
C ASN A 158 0.97 10.94 7.90
N ARG A 159 0.26 11.08 9.02
CA ARG A 159 -1.18 10.79 9.12
C ARG A 159 -1.98 11.66 8.14
N LYS A 160 -1.73 12.98 8.08
CA LYS A 160 -2.38 13.89 7.12
C LYS A 160 -2.19 13.42 5.67
N TYR A 161 -0.96 13.02 5.37
CA TYR A 161 -0.59 12.62 4.03
C TYR A 161 -1.35 11.36 3.61
N TRP A 162 -1.28 10.29 4.41
CA TRP A 162 -1.96 9.03 4.11
C TRP A 162 -3.48 9.16 4.19
N ALA A 163 -4.00 9.97 5.11
CA ALA A 163 -5.40 10.37 5.22
C ALA A 163 -5.97 10.82 3.87
N LYS A 164 -5.24 11.72 3.22
CA LYS A 164 -5.63 12.25 1.93
C LYS A 164 -5.52 11.22 0.81
N ILE A 165 -4.42 10.48 0.74
CA ILE A 165 -4.18 9.51 -0.34
C ILE A 165 -5.28 8.45 -0.39
N PHE A 166 -5.68 7.91 0.76
CA PHE A 166 -6.72 6.89 0.82
C PHE A 166 -8.10 7.44 0.45
N LYS A 167 -8.43 8.68 0.84
CA LYS A 167 -9.64 9.34 0.36
C LYS A 167 -9.62 9.51 -1.17
N GLU A 168 -8.53 10.03 -1.72
CA GLU A 168 -8.37 10.22 -3.18
C GLU A 168 -8.41 8.89 -3.96
N SER A 169 -8.02 7.79 -3.31
CA SER A 169 -8.10 6.44 -3.85
C SER A 169 -9.48 5.78 -3.67
N GLY A 170 -10.48 6.52 -3.19
CA GLY A 170 -11.84 6.00 -2.95
C GLY A 170 -11.98 5.09 -1.73
N GLY A 171 -11.02 5.16 -0.80
CA GLY A 171 -10.99 4.36 0.41
C GLY A 171 -12.19 4.63 1.33
N VAL A 172 -12.82 3.55 1.78
CA VAL A 172 -13.94 3.52 2.74
C VAL A 172 -13.73 2.36 3.69
N ILE A 173 -14.23 2.47 4.92
CA ILE A 173 -14.14 1.43 5.94
C ILE A 173 -15.51 1.11 6.49
N TRP A 174 -15.73 -0.17 6.74
CA TRP A 174 -16.90 -0.68 7.44
C TRP A 174 -16.56 -0.99 8.89
N LEU A 175 -17.16 -0.25 9.81
CA LEU A 175 -16.99 -0.46 11.25
C LEU A 175 -18.15 -1.30 11.80
N HIS A 176 -17.82 -2.22 12.70
CA HIS A 176 -18.79 -3.08 13.38
C HIS A 176 -19.02 -2.56 14.80
N ILE A 177 -20.02 -1.69 14.95
CA ILE A 177 -20.31 -1.07 16.24
C ILE A 177 -21.31 -1.95 17.01
N THR A 178 -20.82 -2.56 18.09
CA THR A 178 -21.66 -3.35 19.00
C THR A 178 -22.14 -2.47 20.14
N ASP A 179 -23.46 -2.27 20.24
CA ASP A 179 -24.07 -1.50 21.31
C ASP A 179 -24.54 -2.41 22.45
N HIS A 180 -23.90 -2.30 23.61
CA HIS A 180 -24.26 -3.06 24.82
C HIS A 180 -25.22 -2.31 25.76
N SER A 181 -25.64 -1.08 25.43
CA SER A 181 -26.43 -0.23 26.33
C SER A 181 -27.84 -0.75 26.63
N SER A 182 -28.36 -1.69 25.82
CA SER A 182 -29.75 -2.15 25.90
C SER A 182 -29.96 -3.59 26.41
N GLY A 183 -28.91 -4.31 26.80
CA GLY A 183 -29.01 -5.72 27.22
C GLY A 183 -29.31 -6.73 26.10
N THR A 184 -29.52 -6.24 24.87
CA THR A 184 -29.55 -6.99 23.61
C THR A 184 -28.38 -6.53 22.75
N GLU A 185 -27.65 -7.47 22.17
CA GLU A 185 -26.54 -7.19 21.27
C GLU A 185 -27.09 -6.65 19.94
N LYS A 186 -26.86 -5.35 19.68
CA LYS A 186 -27.16 -4.75 18.38
C LYS A 186 -25.86 -4.56 17.63
N VAL A 187 -25.76 -5.18 16.46
CA VAL A 187 -24.63 -5.00 15.54
C VAL A 187 -25.04 -3.98 14.49
N ASN A 188 -24.40 -2.82 14.53
CA ASN A 188 -24.53 -1.81 13.48
C ASN A 188 -23.34 -1.92 12.55
N VAL A 189 -23.62 -2.07 11.26
CA VAL A 189 -22.58 -2.03 10.23
C VAL A 189 -22.60 -0.64 9.62
N VAL A 190 -21.48 0.06 9.75
CA VAL A 190 -21.43 1.48 9.47
C VAL A 190 -20.29 1.78 8.50
N LYS A 191 -20.63 2.44 7.38
CA LYS A 191 -19.67 2.87 6.38
C LYS A 191 -19.20 4.27 6.70
N TYR A 192 -17.90 4.45 6.81
CA TYR A 192 -17.31 5.77 7.00
C TYR A 192 -16.32 6.14 5.88
N ASP A 193 -16.20 7.44 5.64
CA ASP A 193 -14.95 8.02 5.16
C ASP A 193 -14.21 8.68 6.34
N TYR A 194 -12.91 8.90 6.16
CA TYR A 194 -12.15 9.69 7.11
C TYR A 194 -11.63 10.94 6.43
N THR A 195 -11.91 12.07 7.05
CA THR A 195 -11.22 13.33 6.80
C THR A 195 -10.46 13.71 8.05
N GLU A 196 -9.27 14.28 7.90
CA GLU A 196 -8.53 14.70 9.09
C GLU A 196 -9.14 15.96 9.72
N ASP A 197 -9.82 16.79 8.93
CA ASP A 197 -10.45 18.02 9.40
C ASP A 197 -11.76 17.75 10.16
N ASP A 198 -12.50 16.68 9.82
CA ASP A 198 -13.81 16.36 10.42
C ASP A 198 -13.85 14.98 11.13
N GLY A 199 -12.77 14.19 11.04
CA GLY A 199 -12.71 12.82 11.56
C GLY A 199 -13.47 11.82 10.69
N TRP A 200 -14.02 10.79 11.34
CA TRP A 200 -14.84 9.77 10.68
C TRP A 200 -16.22 10.33 10.32
N ASN A 201 -16.49 10.48 9.01
CA ASN A 201 -17.80 10.91 8.54
C ASN A 201 -18.64 9.71 8.15
N LEU A 202 -19.81 9.61 8.78
CA LEU A 202 -20.78 8.58 8.48
C LEU A 202 -21.30 8.75 7.05
N LEU A 203 -21.06 7.75 6.20
CA LEU A 203 -21.61 7.70 4.84
C LEU A 203 -22.95 6.97 4.80
N SER A 204 -23.06 5.85 5.53
CA SER A 204 -24.29 5.05 5.60
C SER A 204 -24.26 4.09 6.78
N GLN A 205 -25.42 3.75 7.34
CA GLN A 205 -25.57 2.84 8.46
C GLN A 205 -26.64 1.78 8.16
N TRP A 206 -26.35 0.53 8.50
CA TRP A 206 -27.31 -0.57 8.50
C TRP A 206 -27.43 -1.15 9.92
N ASN A 207 -28.67 -1.30 10.38
CA ASN A 207 -28.97 -1.78 11.73
C ASN A 207 -29.61 -3.18 11.63
N GLY A 208 -28.90 -4.19 12.13
CA GLY A 208 -29.39 -5.55 12.26
C GLY A 208 -29.65 -5.92 13.72
N TYR A 209 -30.63 -6.79 13.95
CA TYR A 209 -30.81 -7.49 15.22
C TYR A 209 -30.21 -8.90 15.06
N VAL A 210 -29.37 -9.31 16.01
CA VAL A 210 -28.87 -10.69 16.12
C VAL A 210 -29.79 -11.50 17.03
#